data_AF-A0A933V923-F1
#
_entry.id   AF-A0A933V923-F1
#
_cell.length_a   1.000
_cell.length_b   1.000
_cell.length_c   1.000
_cell.angle_alpha   90.00
_cell.angle_beta   90.00
_cell.angle_gamma   90.00
#
_symmetry.space_group_name_H-M   'P 1'
#
loop_
_entity.id
_entity.type
_entity.pdbx_description
1 polymer ?
#
loop_
_entity_poly.entity_id
_entity_poly.type
_entity_poly.pdbx_seq_one_letter_code
_entity_poly.pdbx_strand_id
1 'polypeptide(L)'
;MLIPQFIATISAISDLPPSSAAPLPSVIPTASPELVRARAVLARVREEIIPREGQSTNYGVTFSDAGYETLIKWNEQIKVDAHCANGYESLNLLLPCCDWAMPSRDEEKNCACGHHQALEGLSKKLLHDGWDSHATQSEVTKWTRFLFPVEALTQEMERRAQLDPEIKQALDELIARGEC
;
A
#
# COMPACT_ATOMS: atom_id res chain seq x y z
N MET A 1 -49.94 -15.24 44.68
CA MET A 1 -51.39 -14.98 44.85
C MET A 1 -51.69 -13.60 44.28
N LEU A 2 -52.67 -13.55 43.37
CA LEU A 2 -53.48 -12.41 42.90
C LEU A 2 -52.88 -11.27 42.05
N ILE A 3 -53.47 -11.19 40.85
CA ILE A 3 -53.49 -10.11 39.85
C ILE A 3 -54.43 -8.98 40.34
N PRO A 4 -54.28 -7.74 39.82
CA PRO A 4 -55.44 -7.22 39.08
C PRO A 4 -55.07 -6.56 37.74
N GLN A 5 -56.02 -6.73 36.82
CA GLN A 5 -56.08 -6.20 35.47
C GLN A 5 -56.44 -4.71 35.47
N PHE A 6 -55.93 -3.96 34.50
CA PHE A 6 -56.61 -2.77 33.98
C PHE A 6 -56.57 -2.79 32.45
N ILE A 7 -57.77 -2.76 31.86
CA ILE A 7 -58.05 -2.58 30.44
C ILE A 7 -58.20 -1.08 30.21
N ALA A 8 -57.56 -0.55 29.18
CA ALA A 8 -57.98 0.68 28.52
C ALA A 8 -57.75 0.56 27.02
N THR A 9 -58.86 0.44 26.30
CA THR A 9 -58.98 0.46 24.84
C THR A 9 -58.96 1.91 24.37
N ILE A 10 -58.09 2.27 23.41
CA ILE A 10 -58.34 3.39 22.49
C ILE A 10 -58.03 2.92 21.08
N SER A 11 -59.06 2.94 20.25
CA SER A 11 -58.98 2.80 18.80
C SER A 11 -58.63 4.13 18.14
N ALA A 12 -57.95 4.02 17.00
CA ALA A 12 -58.25 4.68 15.73
C ALA A 12 -57.17 5.62 15.13
N ILE A 13 -56.59 5.08 14.04
CA ILE A 13 -56.41 5.66 12.70
C ILE A 13 -55.37 6.78 12.55
N SER A 14 -54.31 6.46 11.79
CA SER A 14 -53.89 7.29 10.66
C SER A 14 -53.33 6.39 9.58
N ASP A 15 -54.12 6.23 8.53
CA ASP A 15 -53.75 5.64 7.26
C ASP A 15 -52.59 6.41 6.63
N LEU A 16 -51.39 5.81 6.64
CA LEU A 16 -50.32 6.22 5.72
C LEU A 16 -50.41 5.31 4.49
N PRO A 17 -50.49 5.86 3.27
CA PRO A 17 -50.49 5.05 2.07
C PRO A 17 -49.16 4.28 1.98
N PRO A 18 -49.15 3.01 1.54
CA PRO A 18 -47.91 2.33 1.24
C PRO A 18 -47.21 3.08 0.11
N SER A 19 -46.06 3.68 0.42
CA SER A 19 -45.16 4.22 -0.60
C SER A 19 -44.59 3.04 -1.37
N SER A 20 -45.32 2.64 -2.41
CA SER A 20 -44.85 1.72 -3.44
C SER A 20 -43.90 2.48 -4.36
N ALA A 21 -42.72 2.82 -3.85
CA ALA A 21 -41.61 3.18 -4.71
C ALA A 21 -41.20 1.91 -5.46
N ALA A 22 -41.53 1.86 -6.75
CA ALA A 22 -41.00 0.83 -7.64
C ALA A 22 -39.46 0.84 -7.52
N PRO A 23 -38.80 -0.32 -7.34
CA PRO A 23 -37.34 -0.36 -7.34
C PRO A 23 -36.88 0.17 -8.69
N LEU A 24 -36.12 1.28 -8.65
CA LEU A 24 -35.45 1.78 -9.85
C LEU A 24 -34.58 0.64 -10.40
N PRO A 25 -34.63 0.36 -11.71
CA PRO A 25 -33.75 -0.64 -12.30
C PRO A 25 -32.31 -0.24 -12.02
N SER A 26 -31.62 -1.04 -11.21
CA SER A 26 -30.18 -0.91 -10.98
C SER A 26 -29.48 -1.32 -12.27
N VAL A 27 -29.38 -0.38 -13.21
CA VAL A 27 -28.51 -0.54 -14.37
C VAL A 27 -27.10 -0.31 -13.83
N ILE A 28 -26.44 -1.39 -13.41
CA ILE A 28 -24.99 -1.36 -13.19
C ILE A 28 -24.41 -1.04 -14.57
N PRO A 29 -23.74 0.11 -14.77
CA PRO A 29 -23.13 0.41 -16.05
C PRO A 29 -22.04 -0.63 -16.31
N THR A 30 -22.21 -1.43 -17.36
CA THR A 30 -21.16 -2.33 -17.82
C THR A 30 -19.95 -1.47 -18.21
N ALA A 31 -18.76 -1.82 -17.70
CA ALA A 31 -17.52 -1.11 -18.04
C ALA A 31 -17.30 -1.08 -19.56
N SER A 32 -16.81 0.04 -20.09
CA SER A 32 -16.43 0.14 -21.50
C SER A 32 -15.28 -0.82 -21.82
N PRO A 33 -15.16 -1.30 -23.07
CA PRO A 33 -14.01 -2.10 -23.50
C PRO A 33 -12.65 -1.42 -23.22
N GLU A 34 -12.61 -0.08 -23.30
CA GLU A 34 -11.45 0.75 -23.00
C GLU A 34 -11.04 0.62 -21.53
N LEU A 35 -12.00 0.75 -20.61
CA LEU A 35 -11.76 0.64 -19.17
C LEU A 35 -11.32 -0.78 -18.79
N VAL A 36 -11.87 -1.81 -19.44
CA VAL A 36 -11.43 -3.20 -19.24
C VAL A 36 -9.96 -3.37 -19.66
N ARG A 37 -9.56 -2.82 -20.81
CA ARG A 37 -8.15 -2.85 -21.25
C ARG A 37 -7.24 -2.07 -20.30
N ALA A 38 -7.64 -0.87 -19.89
CA ALA A 38 -6.86 -0.05 -18.96
C ALA A 38 -6.60 -0.76 -17.62
N ARG A 39 -7.63 -1.40 -17.05
CA ARG A 39 -7.49 -2.23 -15.84
C ARG A 39 -6.58 -3.44 -16.05
N ALA A 40 -6.62 -4.06 -17.23
CA ALA A 40 -5.71 -5.17 -17.54
C ALA A 40 -4.24 -4.71 -17.62
N VAL A 41 -3.97 -3.51 -18.18
CA VAL A 41 -2.64 -2.90 -18.17
C VAL A 41 -2.18 -2.62 -16.74
N LEU A 42 -3.02 -1.99 -15.92
CA LEU A 42 -2.71 -1.71 -14.52
C LEU A 42 -2.42 -3.00 -13.73
N ALA A 43 -3.24 -4.04 -13.91
CA ALA A 43 -3.04 -5.33 -13.26
C ALA A 43 -1.72 -5.99 -13.67
N ARG A 44 -1.34 -5.89 -14.96
CA ARG A 44 -0.05 -6.39 -15.45
C ARG A 44 1.11 -5.63 -14.80
N VAL A 45 1.08 -4.29 -14.80
CA VAL A 45 2.14 -3.47 -14.17
C VAL A 45 2.25 -3.76 -12.68
N ARG A 46 1.12 -3.97 -11.99
CA ARG A 46 1.08 -4.37 -10.58
C ARG A 46 1.86 -5.66 -10.33
N GLU A 47 1.56 -6.73 -11.08
CA GLU A 47 2.23 -8.03 -10.93
C GLU A 47 3.73 -7.96 -11.26
N GLU A 48 4.14 -7.03 -12.11
CA GLU A 48 5.55 -6.84 -12.45
C GLU A 48 6.37 -6.17 -11.35
N ILE A 49 5.79 -5.16 -10.66
CA ILE A 49 6.57 -4.27 -9.80
C ILE A 49 6.32 -4.44 -8.30
N ILE A 50 5.14 -4.95 -7.91
CA ILE A 50 4.75 -5.10 -6.52
C ILE A 50 4.96 -6.57 -6.11
N PRO A 51 5.85 -6.84 -5.14
CA PRO A 51 5.97 -8.18 -4.57
C PRO A 51 4.64 -8.69 -4.03
N ARG A 52 4.37 -9.99 -4.16
CA ARG A 52 3.13 -10.59 -3.65
C ARG A 52 3.19 -10.83 -2.15
N GLU A 53 2.04 -10.72 -1.48
CA GLU A 53 1.88 -11.14 -0.09
C GLU A 53 2.39 -12.59 0.09
N GLY A 54 3.21 -12.80 1.12
CA GLY A 54 3.85 -14.08 1.44
C GLY A 54 5.03 -14.46 0.54
N GLN A 55 5.38 -13.66 -0.47
CA GLN A 55 6.54 -13.95 -1.33
C GLN A 55 7.83 -13.94 -0.51
N SER A 56 8.62 -15.02 -0.61
CA SER A 56 9.91 -15.13 0.08
C SER A 56 10.98 -14.25 -0.53
N THR A 57 11.84 -13.70 0.32
CA THR A 57 13.06 -12.98 -0.06
C THR A 57 14.29 -13.88 0.11
N ASN A 58 15.43 -13.45 -0.44
CA ASN A 58 16.69 -14.18 -0.32
C ASN A 58 17.36 -14.01 1.06
N TYR A 59 16.81 -13.18 1.95
CA TYR A 59 17.29 -12.91 3.30
C TYR A 59 16.36 -13.48 4.38
N GLY A 60 15.52 -14.44 4.02
CA GLY A 60 14.74 -15.23 4.98
C GLY A 60 13.50 -14.52 5.53
N VAL A 61 13.07 -13.42 4.94
CA VAL A 61 11.84 -12.70 5.29
C VAL A 61 10.83 -12.85 4.15
N THR A 62 9.54 -12.74 4.44
CA THR A 62 8.49 -12.68 3.42
C THR A 62 7.91 -11.28 3.33
N PHE A 63 7.44 -10.87 2.16
CA PHE A 63 6.62 -9.67 2.03
C PHE A 63 5.26 -9.89 2.71
N SER A 64 5.16 -9.51 3.98
CA SER A 64 3.99 -9.68 4.84
C SER A 64 4.11 -8.81 6.08
N ASP A 65 3.02 -8.70 6.86
CA ASP A 65 3.03 -7.99 8.15
C ASP A 65 4.09 -8.58 9.11
N ALA A 66 4.18 -9.92 9.20
CA ALA A 66 5.18 -10.57 10.03
C ALA A 66 6.62 -10.29 9.55
N GLY A 67 6.80 -10.16 8.24
CA GLY A 67 8.08 -9.76 7.67
C GLY A 67 8.43 -8.31 8.00
N TYR A 68 7.48 -7.39 7.85
CA TYR A 68 7.61 -6.00 8.24
C TYR A 68 8.03 -5.85 9.72
N GLU A 69 7.36 -6.57 10.62
CA GLU A 69 7.73 -6.60 12.05
C GLU A 69 9.14 -7.15 12.29
N THR A 70 9.59 -8.10 11.46
CA THR A 70 10.96 -8.62 11.52
C THR A 70 11.97 -7.55 11.13
N LEU A 71 11.67 -6.74 10.11
CA LEU A 71 12.54 -5.64 9.71
C LEU A 71 12.67 -4.60 10.84
N ILE A 72 11.58 -4.23 11.52
CA ILE A 72 11.63 -3.33 12.68
C ILE A 72 12.56 -3.90 13.77
N LYS A 73 12.42 -5.18 14.09
CA LYS A 73 13.28 -5.85 15.09
C LYS A 73 14.75 -5.81 14.70
N TRP A 74 15.08 -5.96 13.42
CA TRP A 74 16.46 -5.81 12.95
C TRP A 74 16.99 -4.40 13.19
N ASN A 75 16.16 -3.37 13.05
CA ASN A 75 16.57 -1.99 13.33
C ASN A 75 16.96 -1.77 14.80
N GLU A 76 16.25 -2.43 15.71
CA GLU A 76 16.52 -2.37 17.15
C GLU A 76 17.82 -3.11 17.52
N GLN A 77 18.07 -4.24 16.84
CA GLN A 77 19.14 -5.17 17.18
C GLN A 77 20.48 -4.86 16.51
N ILE A 78 20.44 -4.29 15.30
CA ILE A 78 21.62 -4.05 14.46
C ILE A 78 21.92 -2.56 14.49
N LYS A 79 23.19 -2.22 14.76
CA LYS A 79 23.69 -0.84 14.72
C LYS A 79 24.46 -0.59 13.45
N VAL A 80 24.42 0.66 12.99
CA VAL A 80 25.27 1.12 11.88
C VAL A 80 26.70 1.27 12.41
N ASP A 81 27.55 0.28 12.15
CA ASP A 81 28.97 0.36 12.47
C ASP A 81 29.78 1.05 11.36
N ALA A 82 31.08 1.24 11.59
CA ALA A 82 31.95 1.91 10.64
C ALA A 82 32.09 1.18 9.29
N HIS A 83 31.83 -0.14 9.25
CA HIS A 83 31.93 -0.93 8.03
C HIS A 83 30.75 -0.66 7.09
N CYS A 84 29.54 -0.59 7.63
CA CYS A 84 28.34 -0.39 6.83
C CYS A 84 27.88 1.08 6.69
N ALA A 85 28.43 2.02 7.49
CA ALA A 85 28.01 3.42 7.51
C ALA A 85 27.92 4.09 6.14
N ASN A 86 28.98 4.01 5.32
CA ASN A 86 28.98 4.64 4.00
C ASN A 86 27.90 4.04 3.08
N GLY A 87 27.69 2.73 3.17
CA GLY A 87 26.66 2.06 2.39
C GLY A 87 25.26 2.49 2.83
N TYR A 88 25.06 2.54 4.14
CA TYR A 88 23.80 2.95 4.76
C TYR A 88 23.43 4.38 4.41
N GLU A 89 24.34 5.33 4.62
CA GLU A 89 24.12 6.77 4.36
C GLU A 89 24.01 7.11 2.85
N SER A 90 24.32 6.16 1.96
CA SER A 90 24.14 6.31 0.50
C SER A 90 22.75 5.93 0.00
N LEU A 91 21.92 5.32 0.86
CA LEU A 91 20.58 4.87 0.49
C LEU A 91 19.59 6.03 0.40
N ASN A 92 18.57 5.84 -0.42
CA ASN A 92 17.39 6.68 -0.50
C ASN A 92 16.19 5.91 0.07
N LEU A 93 15.74 6.35 1.25
CA LEU A 93 14.58 5.82 1.97
C LEU A 93 13.36 6.74 1.85
N LEU A 94 13.25 7.58 0.81
CA LEU A 94 12.09 8.46 0.63
C LEU A 94 10.80 7.64 0.56
N LEU A 95 9.80 8.03 1.36
CA LEU A 95 8.49 7.39 1.41
C LEU A 95 7.36 8.38 1.16
N PRO A 96 6.22 7.95 0.57
CA PRO A 96 5.07 8.83 0.38
C PRO A 96 4.47 9.38 1.68
N CYS A 97 4.63 8.67 2.80
CA CYS A 97 4.05 9.10 4.08
C CYS A 97 4.82 10.24 4.76
N CYS A 98 6.07 10.49 4.39
CA CYS A 98 6.86 11.60 4.92
C CYS A 98 8.11 11.89 4.07
N ASP A 99 8.47 13.17 3.93
CA ASP A 99 9.54 13.66 3.05
C ASP A 99 10.98 13.41 3.56
N TRP A 100 11.18 12.47 4.48
CA TRP A 100 12.51 12.09 4.94
C TRP A 100 13.07 10.98 4.04
N ALA A 101 14.33 11.13 3.60
CA ALA A 101 14.93 10.26 2.59
C ALA A 101 16.32 9.75 2.93
N MET A 102 17.11 10.52 3.70
CA MET A 102 18.54 10.28 3.86
C MET A 102 18.84 9.72 5.24
N PRO A 103 19.11 8.42 5.37
CA PRO A 103 19.50 7.81 6.64
C PRO A 103 20.88 8.31 7.10
N SER A 104 21.04 8.45 8.41
CA SER A 104 22.30 8.78 9.06
C SER A 104 22.75 7.66 9.98
N ARG A 105 24.06 7.44 10.04
CA ARG A 105 24.69 6.58 11.06
C ARG A 105 24.41 7.07 12.48
N ASP A 106 24.17 8.38 12.63
CA ASP A 106 23.68 8.99 13.85
C ASP A 106 22.16 8.78 13.91
N GLU A 107 21.77 7.59 14.39
CA GLU A 107 20.40 7.09 14.32
C GLU A 107 19.37 7.99 15.03
N GLU A 108 19.81 8.88 15.94
CA GLU A 108 18.94 9.88 16.58
C GLU A 108 18.39 10.93 15.60
N LYS A 109 19.02 11.07 14.42
CA LYS A 109 18.58 11.96 13.34
C LYS A 109 17.59 11.32 12.37
N ASN A 110 17.35 10.02 12.51
CA ASN A 110 16.53 9.28 11.57
C ASN A 110 15.03 9.42 11.89
N CYS A 111 14.20 9.18 10.88
CA CYS A 111 12.74 9.22 11.05
C CYS A 111 12.28 8.05 11.93
N ALA A 112 11.61 8.34 13.05
CA ALA A 112 11.14 7.32 13.97
C ALA A 112 9.81 6.66 13.57
N CYS A 113 9.32 6.87 12.34
CA CYS A 113 8.09 6.22 11.87
C CYS A 113 8.33 4.72 11.60
N GLY A 114 7.30 3.90 11.76
CA GLY A 114 7.43 2.45 11.60
C GLY A 114 7.98 2.02 10.24
N HIS A 115 7.57 2.70 9.15
CA HIS A 115 8.05 2.37 7.81
C HIS A 115 9.54 2.65 7.63
N HIS A 116 10.05 3.77 8.16
CA HIS A 116 11.48 4.05 8.16
C HIS A 116 12.23 3.09 9.05
N GLN A 117 11.72 2.81 10.26
CA GLN A 117 12.33 1.80 11.13
C GLN A 117 12.45 0.44 10.44
N ALA A 118 11.43 -0.01 9.71
CA ALA A 118 11.51 -1.24 8.92
C ALA A 118 12.58 -1.16 7.82
N LEU A 119 12.58 -0.12 6.99
CA LEU A 119 13.54 0.00 5.88
C LEU A 119 14.98 0.22 6.36
N GLU A 120 15.17 0.90 7.49
CA GLU A 120 16.46 1.02 8.16
C GLU A 120 16.93 -0.35 8.66
N GLY A 121 16.05 -1.13 9.31
CA GLY A 121 16.39 -2.47 9.76
C GLY A 121 16.76 -3.43 8.61
N LEU A 122 16.01 -3.38 7.50
CA LEU A 122 16.38 -4.07 6.26
C LEU A 122 17.77 -3.65 5.79
N SER A 123 18.01 -2.34 5.69
CA SER A 123 19.26 -1.78 5.19
C SER A 123 20.45 -2.21 6.03
N LYS A 124 20.33 -2.07 7.36
CA LYS A 124 21.36 -2.49 8.32
C LYS A 124 21.65 -3.97 8.19
N LYS A 125 20.60 -4.80 8.11
CA LYS A 125 20.75 -6.26 7.97
C LYS A 125 21.50 -6.65 6.70
N LEU A 126 21.08 -6.14 5.55
CA LEU A 126 21.69 -6.52 4.26
C LEU A 126 23.15 -6.07 4.16
N LEU A 127 23.44 -4.82 4.55
CA LEU A 127 24.80 -4.29 4.54
C LEU A 127 25.70 -5.05 5.52
N HIS A 128 25.19 -5.39 6.71
CA HIS A 128 25.92 -6.22 7.68
C HIS A 128 26.20 -7.64 7.15
N ASP A 129 25.31 -8.18 6.31
CA ASP A 129 25.51 -9.46 5.62
C ASP A 129 26.41 -9.36 4.38
N GLY A 130 26.99 -8.19 4.12
CA GLY A 130 27.94 -7.97 3.03
C GLY A 130 27.30 -7.65 1.68
N TRP A 131 26.02 -7.30 1.64
CA TRP A 131 25.41 -6.77 0.43
C TRP A 131 25.95 -5.36 0.14
N ASP A 132 26.06 -4.99 -1.13
CA ASP A 132 26.40 -3.61 -1.49
C ASP A 132 25.16 -2.68 -1.43
N SER A 133 25.41 -1.38 -1.47
CA SER A 133 24.34 -0.36 -1.40
C SER A 133 23.34 -0.47 -2.55
N HIS A 134 23.77 -0.90 -3.74
CA HIS A 134 22.89 -0.99 -4.90
C HIS A 134 21.90 -2.16 -4.75
N ALA A 135 22.40 -3.33 -4.35
CA ALA A 135 21.57 -4.48 -4.04
C ALA A 135 20.63 -4.18 -2.86
N THR A 136 21.13 -3.51 -1.83
CA THR A 136 20.32 -3.06 -0.68
C THR A 136 19.22 -2.08 -1.10
N GLN A 137 19.55 -1.08 -1.92
CA GLN A 137 18.57 -0.13 -2.46
C GLN A 137 17.50 -0.82 -3.29
N SER A 138 17.85 -1.85 -4.07
CA SER A 138 16.88 -2.64 -4.82
C SER A 138 15.86 -3.31 -3.91
N GLU A 139 16.30 -3.87 -2.78
CA GLU A 139 15.41 -4.49 -1.80
C GLU A 139 14.56 -3.46 -1.05
N VAL A 140 15.15 -2.33 -0.67
CA VAL A 140 14.41 -1.18 -0.12
C VAL A 140 13.29 -0.77 -1.06
N THR A 141 13.58 -0.60 -2.36
CA THR A 141 12.56 -0.24 -3.35
C THR A 141 11.45 -1.28 -3.46
N LYS A 142 11.76 -2.58 -3.38
CA LYS A 142 10.72 -3.63 -3.38
C LYS A 142 9.81 -3.52 -2.16
N TRP A 143 10.38 -3.33 -0.97
CA TRP A 143 9.60 -3.13 0.25
C TRP A 143 8.78 -1.84 0.21
N THR A 144 9.33 -0.73 -0.29
CA THR A 144 8.56 0.50 -0.49
C THR A 144 7.36 0.26 -1.40
N ARG A 145 7.53 -0.46 -2.51
CA ARG A 145 6.41 -0.78 -3.44
C ARG A 145 5.38 -1.71 -2.82
N PHE A 146 5.81 -2.61 -1.94
CA PHE A 146 4.91 -3.48 -1.20
C PHE A 146 4.09 -2.70 -0.16
N LEU A 147 4.71 -1.76 0.56
CA LEU A 147 4.07 -0.93 1.58
C LEU A 147 3.18 0.18 1.00
N PHE A 148 3.57 0.74 -0.15
CA PHE A 148 2.89 1.85 -0.83
C PHE A 148 2.54 1.47 -2.28
N PRO A 149 1.66 0.46 -2.48
CA PRO A 149 1.42 -0.09 -3.81
C PRO A 149 0.69 0.87 -4.74
N VAL A 150 -0.18 1.74 -4.23
CA VAL A 150 -0.92 2.70 -5.05
C VAL A 150 0.04 3.74 -5.61
N GLU A 151 0.82 4.37 -4.75
CA GLU A 151 1.79 5.40 -5.13
C GLU A 151 2.87 4.83 -6.06
N ALA A 152 3.35 3.61 -5.79
CA ALA A 152 4.27 2.90 -6.66
C ALA A 152 3.69 2.65 -8.06
N LEU A 153 2.42 2.25 -8.14
CA LEU A 153 1.74 2.01 -9.42
C LEU A 153 1.53 3.31 -10.19
N THR A 154 1.04 4.36 -9.53
CA THR A 154 0.83 5.66 -10.18
C THR A 154 2.13 6.19 -10.76
N GLN A 155 3.22 6.22 -9.98
CA GLN A 155 4.53 6.68 -10.46
C GLN A 155 5.05 5.84 -11.63
N GLU A 156 4.90 4.51 -11.57
CA GLU A 156 5.38 3.64 -12.65
C GLU A 156 4.54 3.79 -13.93
N MET A 157 3.22 3.93 -13.80
CA MET A 157 2.32 4.19 -14.93
C MET A 157 2.65 5.52 -15.60
N GLU A 158 2.83 6.59 -14.81
CA GLU A 158 3.24 7.91 -15.32
C GLU A 158 4.60 7.86 -16.04
N ARG A 159 5.58 7.19 -15.43
CA ARG A 159 6.92 7.04 -16.02
C ARG A 159 6.86 6.30 -17.36
N ARG A 160 6.13 5.19 -17.43
CA ARG A 160 6.02 4.39 -18.66
C ARG A 160 5.16 5.07 -19.72
N ALA A 161 4.12 5.81 -19.34
CA ALA A 161 3.26 6.56 -20.26
C ALA A 161 4.02 7.61 -21.09
N GLN A 162 5.19 8.06 -20.63
CA GLN A 162 6.06 8.95 -21.41
C GLN A 162 6.64 8.29 -22.67
N LEU A 163 6.70 6.95 -22.69
CA LEU A 163 7.37 6.17 -23.73
C LEU A 163 6.42 5.17 -24.42
N ASP A 164 5.36 4.75 -23.74
CA ASP A 164 4.43 3.72 -24.19
C ASP A 164 3.01 4.31 -24.38
N PRO A 165 2.52 4.45 -25.63
CA PRO A 165 1.19 4.95 -25.92
C PRO A 165 0.04 4.10 -25.36
N GLU A 166 0.22 2.78 -25.22
CA GLU A 166 -0.79 1.89 -24.63
C GLU A 166 -0.95 2.21 -23.15
N ILE A 167 0.17 2.36 -22.43
CA ILE A 167 0.16 2.72 -21.01
C ILE A 167 -0.38 4.14 -20.82
N LYS A 168 -0.02 5.07 -21.71
CA LYS A 168 -0.59 6.43 -21.68
C LYS A 168 -2.10 6.41 -21.81
N GLN A 169 -2.63 5.69 -22.80
CA GLN A 169 -4.08 5.58 -22.99
C GLN A 169 -4.77 4.94 -21.78
N ALA A 170 -4.17 3.89 -21.21
CA ALA A 170 -4.68 3.24 -20.01
C ALA A 170 -4.73 4.20 -18.82
N LEU A 171 -3.65 4.96 -18.58
CA LEU A 171 -3.56 5.94 -17.51
C LEU A 171 -4.61 7.05 -17.68
N ASP A 172 -4.75 7.61 -18.89
CA ASP A 172 -5.72 8.66 -19.18
C ASP A 172 -7.18 8.18 -18.92
N GLU A 173 -7.52 6.94 -19.29
CA GLU A 173 -8.85 6.37 -19.02
C GLU A 173 -9.08 6.14 -17.52
N LEU A 174 -8.08 5.65 -16.77
CA LEU A 174 -8.21 5.45 -15.32
C LEU A 174 -8.39 6.77 -14.57
N ILE A 175 -7.63 7.81 -14.94
CA ILE A 175 -7.77 9.16 -14.37
C ILE A 175 -9.15 9.73 -14.66
N ALA A 176 -9.67 9.59 -15.88
CA ALA A 176 -11.01 10.07 -16.25
C ALA A 176 -12.14 9.44 -15.42
N ARG A 177 -11.88 8.29 -14.78
CA ARG A 177 -12.81 7.56 -13.91
C ARG A 177 -12.53 7.73 -12.41
N GLY A 178 -11.44 8.40 -12.04
CA GLY A 178 -10.98 8.48 -10.64
C GLY A 178 -10.48 7.14 -10.08
N GLU A 179 -9.95 6.28 -10.95
CA GLU A 179 -9.40 4.95 -10.60
C GLU A 179 -7.86 4.94 -10.54
N CYS A 180 -7.22 6.11 -10.56
CA CYS A 180 -5.77 6.30 -10.47
C CYS A 180 -5.42 7.57 -9.69
#